data_AF-A0A6P8IG53-F1
#
_entry.id   AF-A0A6P8IG53-F1
#
_cell.length_a   1.000
_cell.length_b   1.000
_cell.length_c   1.000
_cell.angle_alpha   90.00
_cell.angle_beta   90.00
_cell.angle_gamma   90.00
#
_symmetry.space_group_name_H-M   'P 1'
#
loop_
_entity.id
_entity.type
_entity.pdbx_description
1 polymer ?
#
loop_
_entity_poly.entity_id
_entity_poly.type
_entity_poly.pdbx_seq_one_letter_code
_entity_poly.pdbx_strand_id
1 'polypeptide(L)'
;MDFLRCLLLLAGVFHVALCYRTRSHHCVDITSNTAPLCANLSLGYDKMMLPNFLRHDTAMEVRRELAQWSPLVGSGCHPYLKHFLCSVFAPVCMLELIPPCRSLCSMVQNSCEPLMRRHNYTWPSMLDCRKYPENSMCVKIETPTPIPTTTVCEEDGSNVPLDELQKKFCDSDFAMRARVSEKKMKDGYLILKATAIKSLKGSLKRDQLQRLRIPNMESRNCGYVNKRKQFLILGTKRGRRMIVTYLMKWKDFRNMRRKIKEKACRKM
;
A
#
# COMPACT_ATOMS: atom_id res chain seq x y z
N MET A 1 -2.04 -27.50 24.74
CA MET A 1 -1.66 -28.89 25.06
C MET A 1 -0.40 -29.20 24.28
N ASP A 2 0.75 -29.08 24.94
CA ASP A 2 2.05 -29.49 24.41
C ASP A 2 2.08 -31.01 24.27
N PHE A 3 2.47 -31.53 23.11
CA PHE A 3 2.76 -32.95 22.94
C PHE A 3 4.27 -33.12 22.79
N LEU A 4 4.88 -33.89 23.70
CA LEU A 4 6.25 -34.35 23.58
C LEU A 4 6.21 -35.67 22.79
N ARG A 5 6.77 -35.69 21.59
CA ARG A 5 6.93 -36.93 20.82
C ARG A 5 8.37 -37.40 21.02
N CYS A 6 8.55 -38.61 21.53
CA CYS A 6 9.86 -39.21 21.75
C CYS A 6 10.00 -40.46 20.87
N LEU A 7 11.07 -40.50 20.07
CA LEU A 7 11.45 -41.67 19.27
C LEU A 7 12.49 -42.48 20.06
N LEU A 8 12.20 -43.76 20.32
CA LEU A 8 13.14 -44.69 20.92
C LEU A 8 13.98 -45.32 19.80
N LEU A 9 15.25 -44.93 19.69
CA LEU A 9 16.20 -45.64 18.83
C LEU A 9 16.79 -46.82 19.59
N LEU A 10 16.49 -48.04 19.14
CA LEU A 10 17.12 -49.26 19.64
C LEU A 10 18.49 -49.41 18.96
N ALA A 11 19.52 -48.79 19.53
CA ALA A 11 20.90 -49.10 19.21
C ALA A 11 21.62 -49.41 20.53
N GLY A 12 21.89 -50.69 20.77
CA GLY A 12 22.81 -51.21 21.79
C GLY A 12 22.85 -50.48 23.14
N VAL A 13 22.07 -50.96 24.11
CA VAL A 13 22.24 -50.76 25.58
C VAL A 13 22.12 -49.33 26.14
N PHE A 14 21.90 -48.28 25.34
CA PHE A 14 21.41 -47.00 25.85
C PHE A 14 20.21 -46.51 25.05
N HIS A 15 19.03 -46.49 25.68
CA HIS A 15 17.86 -45.82 25.12
C HIS A 15 18.10 -44.30 25.10
N VAL A 16 18.62 -43.79 23.99
CA VAL A 16 18.61 -42.35 23.73
C VAL A 16 17.22 -41.98 23.24
N ALA A 17 16.40 -41.41 24.13
CA ALA A 17 15.12 -40.83 23.75
C ALA A 17 15.36 -39.48 23.06
N LEU A 18 15.24 -39.45 21.73
CA LEU A 18 15.14 -38.19 20.99
C LEU A 18 13.72 -37.65 21.15
N CYS A 19 13.53 -36.83 22.17
CA CYS A 19 12.29 -36.08 22.36
C CYS A 19 12.35 -34.80 21.53
N TYR A 20 11.44 -34.68 20.56
CA TYR A 20 11.26 -33.47 19.78
C TYR A 20 10.00 -32.74 20.24
N ARG A 21 10.14 -31.44 20.50
CA ARG A 21 9.03 -30.59 20.88
C ARG A 21 8.24 -30.23 19.63
N THR A 22 7.13 -30.93 19.38
CA THR A 22 6.16 -30.49 18.36
C THR A 22 5.43 -29.28 18.89
N ARG A 23 5.86 -28.08 18.50
CA ARG A 23 5.17 -26.83 18.88
C ARG A 23 3.87 -26.75 18.09
N SER A 24 2.74 -26.77 18.79
CA SER A 24 1.45 -26.49 18.17
C SER A 24 1.35 -25.00 17.89
N HIS A 25 0.93 -24.67 16.67
CA HIS A 25 0.48 -23.32 16.39
C HIS A 25 -0.76 -23.01 17.23
N HIS A 26 -0.87 -21.78 17.70
CA HIS A 26 -2.04 -21.26 18.41
C HIS A 26 -2.30 -19.82 17.98
N CYS A 27 -3.51 -19.35 18.19
CA CYS A 27 -3.91 -18.02 17.76
C CYS A 27 -4.10 -17.07 18.95
N VAL A 28 -3.64 -15.84 18.77
CA VAL A 28 -3.72 -14.78 19.77
C VAL A 28 -4.30 -13.52 19.15
N ASP A 29 -5.16 -12.83 19.88
CA ASP A 29 -5.82 -11.61 19.41
C ASP A 29 -4.81 -10.47 19.17
N ILE A 30 -5.04 -9.72 18.09
CA ILE A 30 -4.27 -8.55 17.69
C ILE A 30 -4.95 -7.31 18.27
N THR A 31 -4.41 -6.82 19.37
CA THR A 31 -4.91 -5.67 20.12
C THR A 31 -3.82 -4.62 20.28
N SER A 32 -4.17 -3.46 20.83
CA SER A 32 -3.20 -2.44 21.24
C SER A 32 -2.18 -2.95 22.26
N ASN A 33 -2.51 -4.00 23.03
CA ASN A 33 -1.66 -4.57 24.06
C ASN A 33 -0.76 -5.69 23.55
N THR A 34 -1.14 -6.37 22.46
CA THR A 34 -0.39 -7.51 21.91
C THR A 34 0.42 -7.15 20.67
N ALA A 35 -0.11 -6.33 19.76
CA ALA A 35 0.61 -5.86 18.59
C ALA A 35 0.03 -4.53 18.11
N PRO A 36 0.33 -3.39 18.77
CA PRO A 36 -0.29 -2.10 18.46
C PRO A 36 -0.03 -1.60 17.03
N LEU A 37 1.14 -1.93 16.44
CA LEU A 37 1.41 -1.66 15.03
C LEU A 37 0.63 -2.58 14.08
N CYS A 38 0.02 -3.66 14.55
CA CYS A 38 -0.84 -4.53 13.73
C CYS A 38 -2.32 -4.39 14.05
N ALA A 39 -2.68 -3.74 15.16
CA ALA A 39 -4.06 -3.42 15.49
C ALA A 39 -4.70 -2.49 14.43
N ASN A 40 -5.97 -2.76 14.13
CA ASN A 40 -6.82 -1.94 13.26
C ASN A 40 -6.27 -1.74 11.83
N LEU A 41 -5.45 -2.67 11.31
CA LEU A 41 -5.15 -2.66 9.89
C LEU A 41 -6.40 -3.02 9.07
N SER A 42 -6.50 -2.45 7.88
CA SER A 42 -7.51 -2.85 6.87
C SER A 42 -7.24 -4.22 6.25
N LEU A 43 -6.44 -5.06 6.91
CA LEU A 43 -6.07 -6.41 6.47
C LEU A 43 -7.20 -7.42 6.69
N GLY A 44 -8.25 -7.07 7.44
CA GLY A 44 -9.45 -7.91 7.57
C GLY A 44 -9.32 -9.12 8.49
N TYR A 45 -8.27 -9.17 9.33
CA TYR A 45 -8.10 -10.21 10.35
C TYR A 45 -7.74 -9.60 11.72
N ASP A 46 -8.11 -10.29 12.79
CA ASP A 46 -8.01 -9.84 14.18
C ASP A 46 -7.20 -10.80 15.08
N LYS A 47 -6.72 -11.93 14.53
CA LYS A 47 -5.91 -12.92 15.25
C LYS A 47 -4.64 -13.27 14.49
N MET A 48 -3.53 -13.35 15.22
CA MET A 48 -2.25 -13.80 14.70
C MET A 48 -1.90 -15.21 15.15
N MET A 49 -1.14 -15.93 14.33
CA MET A 49 -0.59 -17.24 14.69
C MET A 49 0.77 -17.11 15.39
N LEU A 50 0.96 -17.89 16.46
CA LEU A 50 2.24 -18.11 17.13
C LEU A 50 2.59 -19.61 17.16
N PRO A 51 3.89 -19.99 17.05
CA PRO A 51 5.01 -19.09 16.79
C PRO A 51 4.96 -18.48 15.39
N ASN A 52 5.43 -17.23 15.24
CA ASN A 52 5.49 -16.56 13.93
C ASN A 52 6.78 -16.89 13.17
N PHE A 53 7.00 -16.26 12.01
CA PHE A 53 8.19 -16.47 11.17
C PHE A 53 9.53 -16.16 11.86
N LEU A 54 9.50 -15.35 12.92
CA LEU A 54 10.67 -14.98 13.72
C LEU A 54 10.82 -15.85 14.97
N ARG A 55 9.96 -16.88 15.12
CA ARG A 55 9.91 -17.80 16.25
C ARG A 55 9.58 -17.14 17.59
N HIS A 56 8.89 -16.00 17.55
CA HIS A 56 8.29 -15.45 18.76
C HIS A 56 7.20 -16.39 19.25
N ASP A 57 7.28 -16.82 20.50
CA ASP A 57 6.32 -17.74 21.11
C ASP A 57 5.22 -17.00 21.86
N THR A 58 5.44 -15.72 22.19
CA THR A 58 4.50 -14.91 22.96
C THR A 58 4.16 -13.60 22.28
N ALA A 59 2.93 -13.11 22.50
CA ALA A 59 2.53 -11.79 22.03
C ALA A 59 3.38 -10.65 22.63
N MET A 60 3.94 -10.85 23.81
CA MET A 60 4.85 -9.87 24.44
C MET A 60 6.16 -9.72 23.68
N GLU A 61 6.74 -10.82 23.18
CA GLU A 61 7.92 -10.79 22.32
C GLU A 61 7.60 -10.06 21.01
N VAL A 62 6.49 -10.42 20.36
CA VAL A 62 6.00 -9.75 19.16
C VAL A 62 5.87 -8.25 19.39
N ARG A 63 5.18 -7.84 20.47
CA ARG A 63 5.01 -6.43 20.84
C ARG A 63 6.35 -5.71 20.96
N ARG A 64 7.29 -6.30 21.71
CA ARG A 64 8.58 -5.68 22.04
C ARG A 64 9.41 -5.45 20.78
N GLU A 65 9.54 -6.47 19.95
CA GLU A 65 10.37 -6.37 18.75
C GLU A 65 9.70 -5.52 17.67
N LEU A 66 8.39 -5.69 17.47
CA LEU A 66 7.64 -4.90 16.50
C LEU A 66 7.66 -3.40 16.87
N ALA A 67 7.62 -3.05 18.16
CA ALA A 67 7.65 -1.65 18.61
C ALA A 67 8.88 -0.86 18.11
N GLN A 68 10.02 -1.53 17.91
CA GLN A 68 11.25 -0.92 17.41
C GLN A 68 11.09 -0.35 15.98
N TRP A 69 10.09 -0.84 15.23
CA TRP A 69 9.78 -0.36 13.88
C TRP A 69 8.93 0.92 13.84
N SER A 70 8.40 1.37 14.99
CA SER A 70 7.51 2.53 15.07
C SER A 70 8.07 3.80 14.44
N PRO A 71 9.35 4.18 14.63
CA PRO A 71 9.93 5.36 13.98
C PRO A 71 9.94 5.25 12.45
N LEU A 72 10.31 4.08 11.91
CA LEU A 72 10.36 3.86 10.47
C LEU A 72 8.96 3.85 9.86
N VAL A 73 7.99 3.23 10.54
CA VAL A 73 6.57 3.30 10.15
C VAL A 73 6.06 4.74 10.18
N GLY A 74 6.39 5.50 11.22
CA GLY A 74 6.02 6.91 11.38
C GLY A 74 6.61 7.83 10.31
N SER A 75 7.78 7.48 9.75
CA SER A 75 8.39 8.23 8.64
C SER A 75 7.58 8.20 7.34
N GLY A 76 6.73 7.18 7.16
CA GLY A 76 5.93 7.01 5.95
C GLY A 76 6.76 6.72 4.68
N CYS A 77 7.97 6.16 4.82
CA CYS A 77 8.85 5.82 3.68
C CYS A 77 8.18 4.93 2.64
N HIS A 78 7.24 4.07 3.04
CA HIS A 78 6.46 3.24 2.13
C HIS A 78 5.04 2.97 2.67
N PRO A 79 3.97 3.07 1.85
CA PRO A 79 2.59 2.85 2.30
C PRO A 79 2.32 1.41 2.80
N TYR A 80 3.07 0.42 2.28
CA TYR A 80 2.90 -0.98 2.64
C TYR A 80 3.90 -1.50 3.68
N LEU A 81 4.75 -0.64 4.26
CA LEU A 81 5.70 -1.09 5.31
C LEU A 81 4.98 -1.76 6.48
N LYS A 82 3.92 -1.13 6.99
CA LYS A 82 3.10 -1.68 8.09
C LYS A 82 2.49 -3.05 7.73
N HIS A 83 2.03 -3.20 6.49
CA HIS A 83 1.43 -4.45 6.00
C HIS A 83 2.48 -5.57 5.89
N PHE A 84 3.65 -5.25 5.34
CA PHE A 84 4.78 -6.18 5.26
C PHE A 84 5.22 -6.64 6.66
N LEU A 85 5.44 -5.71 7.60
CA LEU A 85 5.83 -6.06 8.96
C LEU A 85 4.78 -6.98 9.63
N CYS A 86 3.49 -6.66 9.50
CA CYS A 86 2.44 -7.49 10.10
C CYS A 86 2.32 -8.88 9.44
N SER A 87 2.61 -9.02 8.15
CA SER A 87 2.66 -10.35 7.51
C SER A 87 3.77 -11.26 8.07
N VAL A 88 4.81 -10.68 8.68
CA VAL A 88 5.93 -11.41 9.29
C VAL A 88 5.74 -11.60 10.80
N PHE A 89 5.44 -10.51 11.51
CA PHE A 89 5.35 -10.47 12.98
C PHE A 89 4.00 -10.95 13.51
N ALA A 90 2.91 -10.71 12.78
CA ALA A 90 1.54 -11.03 13.17
C ALA A 90 0.79 -11.72 12.02
N PRO A 91 1.30 -12.88 11.54
CA PRO A 91 0.72 -13.59 10.39
C PRO A 91 -0.71 -14.05 10.71
N VAL A 92 -1.56 -14.12 9.69
CA VAL A 92 -2.98 -14.50 9.83
C VAL A 92 -3.10 -15.87 10.52
N CYS A 93 -4.02 -15.97 11.49
CA CYS A 93 -4.41 -17.23 12.10
C CYS A 93 -5.07 -18.17 11.07
N MET A 94 -4.33 -19.16 10.56
CA MET A 94 -4.80 -20.18 9.61
C MET A 94 -4.27 -21.58 9.97
N LEU A 95 -4.26 -22.54 9.04
CA LEU A 95 -3.67 -23.87 9.25
C LEU A 95 -2.15 -23.85 9.14
N GLU A 96 -1.62 -23.00 8.25
CA GLU A 96 -0.19 -22.85 7.99
C GLU A 96 0.19 -21.37 7.87
N LEU A 97 1.47 -21.08 8.13
CA LEU A 97 2.05 -19.76 7.98
C LEU A 97 2.25 -19.42 6.49
N ILE A 98 1.59 -18.38 6.01
CA ILE A 98 1.79 -17.85 4.64
C ILE A 98 2.76 -16.65 4.67
N PRO A 99 3.95 -16.74 4.08
CA PRO A 99 4.94 -15.66 4.12
C PRO A 99 4.54 -14.51 3.19
N PRO A 100 5.08 -13.29 3.36
CA PRO A 100 4.98 -12.27 2.31
C PRO A 100 5.69 -12.71 1.04
N CYS A 101 5.25 -12.18 -0.11
CA CYS A 101 6.01 -12.37 -1.34
C CYS A 101 7.28 -11.52 -1.36
N ARG A 102 8.30 -11.99 -2.09
CA ARG A 102 9.58 -11.28 -2.27
C ARG A 102 9.39 -9.91 -2.90
N SER A 103 8.48 -9.77 -3.86
CA SER A 103 8.12 -8.50 -4.50
C SER A 103 7.61 -7.46 -3.49
N LEU A 104 6.72 -7.86 -2.56
CA LEU A 104 6.26 -6.99 -1.48
C LEU A 104 7.42 -6.53 -0.58
N CYS A 105 8.25 -7.48 -0.15
CA CYS A 105 9.42 -7.16 0.67
C CYS A 105 10.37 -6.20 -0.03
N SER A 106 10.76 -6.51 -1.27
CA SER A 106 11.75 -5.74 -2.03
C SER A 106 11.28 -4.31 -2.28
N MET A 107 9.99 -4.13 -2.57
CA MET A 107 9.39 -2.79 -2.77
C MET A 107 9.49 -1.93 -1.51
N VAL A 108 9.20 -2.52 -0.34
CA VAL A 108 9.32 -1.86 0.97
C VAL A 108 10.77 -1.57 1.29
N GLN A 109 11.66 -2.56 1.15
CA GLN A 109 13.09 -2.43 1.42
C GLN A 109 13.70 -1.31 0.58
N ASN A 110 13.49 -1.31 -0.74
CA ASN A 110 14.03 -0.29 -1.65
C ASN A 110 13.59 1.14 -1.29
N SER A 111 12.40 1.30 -0.71
CA SER A 111 11.86 2.61 -0.33
C SER A 111 12.33 3.08 1.05
N CYS A 112 12.51 2.15 1.99
CA CYS A 112 12.74 2.45 3.40
C CYS A 112 14.21 2.29 3.84
N GLU A 113 14.95 1.36 3.25
CA GLU A 113 16.36 1.11 3.59
C GLU A 113 17.26 2.35 3.37
N PRO A 114 17.11 3.17 2.31
CA PRO A 114 17.91 4.39 2.19
C PRO A 114 17.73 5.36 3.35
N LEU A 115 16.53 5.42 3.93
CA LEU A 115 16.28 6.23 5.14
C LEU A 115 16.96 5.61 6.37
N MET A 116 16.93 4.29 6.53
CA MET A 116 17.65 3.59 7.61
C MET A 116 19.15 3.83 7.54
N ARG A 117 19.74 3.73 6.34
CA ARG A 117 21.18 3.92 6.12
C ARG A 117 21.65 5.33 6.48
N ARG A 118 20.83 6.36 6.28
CA ARG A 118 21.13 7.74 6.73
C ARG A 118 21.27 7.86 8.25
N HIS A 119 20.71 6.92 8.99
CA HIS A 119 20.82 6.82 10.45
C HIS A 119 21.72 5.66 10.89
N ASN A 120 22.60 5.17 10.01
CA ASN A 120 23.53 4.06 10.25
C ASN A 120 22.85 2.71 10.60
N TYR A 121 21.61 2.52 10.18
CA TYR A 121 20.91 1.24 10.27
C TYR A 121 20.88 0.55 8.90
N THR A 122 21.01 -0.77 8.90
CA THR A 122 20.88 -1.61 7.70
C THR A 122 19.57 -2.38 7.71
N TRP A 123 19.12 -2.83 6.54
CA TRP A 123 17.98 -3.74 6.49
C TRP A 123 18.34 -5.06 7.18
N PRO A 124 17.62 -5.47 8.25
CA PRO A 124 18.06 -6.57 9.09
C PRO A 124 17.91 -7.91 8.36
N SER A 125 18.86 -8.81 8.60
CA SER A 125 18.89 -10.14 7.97
C SER A 125 17.63 -10.96 8.26
N MET A 126 16.97 -10.73 9.40
CA MET A 126 15.70 -11.39 9.75
C MET A 126 14.57 -11.07 8.75
N LEU A 127 14.64 -9.94 8.03
CA LEU A 127 13.70 -9.50 7.00
C LEU A 127 14.29 -9.52 5.59
N ASP A 128 15.39 -10.26 5.37
CA ASP A 128 16.02 -10.38 4.06
C ASP A 128 15.04 -10.93 3.03
N CYS A 129 14.77 -10.14 1.98
CA CYS A 129 13.78 -10.47 0.97
C CYS A 129 14.07 -11.76 0.20
N ARG A 130 15.33 -12.21 0.16
CA ARG A 130 15.73 -13.47 -0.49
C ARG A 130 15.11 -14.69 0.18
N LYS A 131 14.71 -14.59 1.45
CA LYS A 131 14.04 -15.64 2.22
C LYS A 131 12.59 -15.88 1.79
N TYR A 132 11.99 -14.92 1.09
CA TYR A 132 10.60 -14.97 0.70
C TYR A 132 10.42 -15.52 -0.72
N PRO A 133 9.32 -16.26 -0.97
CA PRO A 133 9.03 -16.80 -2.30
C PRO A 133 8.44 -15.74 -3.23
N GLU A 134 8.50 -16.00 -4.54
CA GLU A 134 7.77 -15.22 -5.56
C GLU A 134 6.78 -16.09 -6.36
N ASN A 135 7.17 -17.34 -6.63
CA ASN A 135 6.43 -18.28 -7.50
C ASN A 135 5.62 -19.33 -6.72
N SER A 136 5.43 -19.16 -5.41
CA SER A 136 4.59 -20.03 -4.57
C SER A 136 3.55 -19.21 -3.81
N MET A 137 2.69 -19.89 -3.05
CA MET A 137 1.69 -19.22 -2.21
C MET A 137 2.36 -18.25 -1.23
N CYS A 138 1.99 -16.96 -1.32
CA CYS A 138 2.50 -15.91 -0.45
C CYS A 138 1.56 -14.72 -0.41
N VAL A 139 1.66 -13.91 0.65
CA VAL A 139 0.87 -12.69 0.82
C VAL A 139 1.38 -11.62 -0.13
N LYS A 140 0.56 -11.32 -1.14
CA LYS A 140 0.68 -10.13 -1.98
C LYS A 140 -0.17 -9.04 -1.37
N ILE A 141 0.24 -7.80 -1.57
CA ILE A 141 -0.74 -6.73 -1.50
C ILE A 141 -1.57 -6.88 -2.76
N GLU A 142 -2.89 -6.98 -2.62
CA GLU A 142 -3.79 -6.62 -3.71
C GLU A 142 -3.54 -5.13 -3.99
N THR A 143 -2.52 -4.86 -4.79
CA THR A 143 -2.61 -3.71 -5.66
C THR A 143 -3.90 -3.96 -6.42
N PRO A 144 -4.91 -3.08 -6.37
CA PRO A 144 -5.95 -3.14 -7.39
C PRO A 144 -5.18 -3.29 -8.71
N THR A 145 -5.50 -4.37 -9.45
CA THR A 145 -4.96 -4.77 -10.77
C THR A 145 -4.13 -3.67 -11.43
N PRO A 146 -2.96 -3.93 -12.02
CA PRO A 146 -2.18 -2.93 -12.73
C PRO A 146 -2.99 -2.35 -13.89
N ILE A 147 -3.82 -1.36 -13.57
CA ILE A 147 -4.30 -0.32 -14.46
C ILE A 147 -3.08 0.60 -14.59
N PRO A 148 -2.83 1.22 -15.75
CA PRO A 148 -1.79 2.23 -15.89
C PRO A 148 -2.16 3.45 -15.03
N THR A 149 -1.93 3.36 -13.73
CA THR A 149 -2.07 4.42 -12.75
C THR A 149 -0.67 4.66 -12.21
N THR A 150 0.17 5.22 -13.06
CA THR A 150 0.92 6.40 -12.63
C THR A 150 -0.08 7.55 -12.72
N THR A 151 -0.52 8.11 -11.60
CA THR A 151 -1.14 9.44 -11.62
C THR A 151 -0.14 10.39 -12.22
N VAL A 152 -0.33 10.73 -13.50
CA VAL A 152 0.59 11.64 -14.18
C VAL A 152 0.18 13.06 -13.80
N CYS A 153 0.96 13.64 -12.90
CA CYS A 153 0.95 15.07 -12.64
C CYS A 153 1.90 15.72 -13.64
N GLU A 154 1.37 16.25 -14.73
CA GLU A 154 2.15 16.95 -15.74
C GLU A 154 2.12 18.46 -15.56
N GLU A 155 3.31 19.06 -15.48
CA GLU A 155 3.50 20.51 -15.42
C GLU A 155 3.18 21.19 -16.75
N ASP A 156 3.52 20.52 -17.86
CA ASP A 156 3.33 21.02 -19.21
C ASP A 156 2.73 19.94 -20.11
N GLY A 157 1.40 19.94 -20.26
CA GLY A 157 0.69 19.00 -21.13
C GLY A 157 0.75 19.36 -22.62
N SER A 158 1.80 20.07 -23.03
CA SER A 158 2.14 20.37 -24.42
C SER A 158 2.62 19.12 -25.17
N ASN A 159 3.14 18.12 -24.45
CA ASN A 159 3.72 16.91 -25.02
C ASN A 159 2.79 15.69 -25.03
N VAL A 160 1.55 15.80 -24.53
CA VAL A 160 0.62 14.66 -24.49
C VAL A 160 -0.12 14.54 -25.82
N PRO A 161 0.02 13.43 -26.55
CA PRO A 161 -0.78 13.17 -27.73
C PRO A 161 -2.27 13.19 -27.37
N LEU A 162 -3.07 13.82 -28.22
CA LEU A 162 -4.50 13.97 -28.01
C LEU A 162 -5.21 12.62 -27.80
N ASP A 163 -4.75 11.59 -28.50
CA ASP A 163 -5.36 10.26 -28.50
C ASP A 163 -5.13 9.57 -27.15
N GLU A 164 -3.95 9.78 -26.56
CA GLU A 164 -3.63 9.32 -25.21
C GLU A 164 -4.52 10.03 -24.17
N LEU A 165 -4.68 11.35 -24.31
CA LEU A 165 -5.54 12.12 -23.42
C LEU A 165 -7.02 11.72 -23.56
N GLN A 166 -7.48 11.44 -24.78
CA GLN A 166 -8.82 10.93 -25.04
C GLN A 166 -9.03 9.58 -24.38
N LYS A 167 -8.05 8.67 -24.46
CA LYS A 167 -8.08 7.38 -23.76
C LYS A 167 -8.18 7.56 -22.24
N LYS A 168 -7.30 8.36 -21.64
CA LYS A 168 -7.35 8.66 -20.20
C LYS A 168 -8.70 9.25 -19.77
N PHE A 169 -9.29 10.11 -20.59
CA PHE A 169 -10.62 10.67 -20.34
C PHE A 169 -11.72 9.60 -20.39
N CYS A 170 -11.64 8.68 -21.34
CA CYS A 170 -12.61 7.59 -21.47
C CYS A 170 -12.52 6.59 -20.31
N ASP A 171 -11.30 6.30 -19.84
CA ASP A 171 -11.06 5.38 -18.71
C ASP A 171 -11.44 5.97 -17.34
N SER A 172 -11.72 7.27 -17.26
CA SER A 172 -12.02 7.97 -16.01
C SER A 172 -13.53 8.03 -15.71
N ASP A 173 -13.91 7.86 -14.45
CA ASP A 173 -15.30 8.00 -13.99
C ASP A 173 -15.73 9.46 -13.86
N PHE A 174 -14.78 10.35 -13.59
CA PHE A 174 -15.00 11.79 -13.55
C PHE A 174 -13.87 12.55 -14.23
N ALA A 175 -14.24 13.69 -14.82
CA ALA A 175 -13.34 14.63 -15.45
C ALA A 175 -13.84 16.05 -15.24
N MET A 176 -12.96 16.97 -14.85
CA MET A 176 -13.36 18.35 -14.59
C MET A 176 -12.26 19.36 -14.82
N ARG A 177 -12.67 20.57 -15.19
CA ARG A 177 -11.86 21.77 -15.01
C ARG A 177 -12.11 22.27 -13.60
N ALA A 178 -11.07 22.33 -12.77
CA ALA A 178 -11.19 22.74 -11.38
C ALA A 178 -10.08 23.70 -10.96
N ARG A 179 -10.33 24.46 -9.90
CA ARG A 179 -9.30 25.22 -9.18
C ARG A 179 -9.00 24.48 -7.87
N VAL A 180 -7.74 24.13 -7.65
CA VAL A 180 -7.31 23.56 -6.38
C VAL A 180 -7.20 24.70 -5.38
N SER A 181 -7.80 24.57 -4.20
CA SER A 181 -7.75 25.58 -3.12
C SER A 181 -6.78 25.19 -2.01
N GLU A 182 -6.56 23.90 -1.79
CA GLU A 182 -5.67 23.40 -0.74
C GLU A 182 -5.10 22.04 -1.13
N LYS A 183 -3.89 21.75 -0.66
CA LYS A 183 -3.27 20.43 -0.73
C LYS A 183 -2.70 20.09 0.65
N LYS A 184 -2.93 18.87 1.13
CA LYS A 184 -2.37 18.37 2.40
C LYS A 184 -1.99 16.90 2.30
N MET A 185 -0.92 16.52 2.98
CA MET A 185 -0.56 15.11 3.13
C MET A 185 -1.35 14.50 4.29
N LYS A 186 -2.01 13.36 4.06
CA LYS A 186 -2.70 12.60 5.10
C LYS A 186 -2.81 11.12 4.70
N ASP A 187 -2.48 10.22 5.63
CA ASP A 187 -2.63 8.75 5.49
C ASP A 187 -1.97 8.16 4.23
N GLY A 188 -0.82 8.72 3.80
CA GLY A 188 -0.15 8.27 2.56
C GLY A 188 -0.82 8.75 1.27
N TYR A 189 -1.64 9.80 1.33
CA TYR A 189 -2.20 10.48 0.16
C TYR A 189 -1.95 11.99 0.21
N LEU A 190 -1.75 12.60 -0.95
CA LEU A 190 -1.94 14.03 -1.15
C LEU A 190 -3.44 14.28 -1.37
N ILE A 191 -4.07 14.89 -0.38
CA ILE A 191 -5.47 15.27 -0.40
C ILE A 191 -5.60 16.66 -1.02
N LEU A 192 -6.36 16.77 -2.10
CA LEU A 192 -6.70 18.05 -2.73
C LEU A 192 -8.11 18.48 -2.34
N LYS A 193 -8.24 19.75 -1.96
CA LYS A 193 -9.52 20.46 -1.96
C LYS A 193 -9.61 21.25 -3.25
N ALA A 194 -10.69 21.07 -3.98
CA ALA A 194 -10.91 21.75 -5.24
C ALA A 194 -12.32 22.34 -5.35
N THR A 195 -12.46 23.32 -6.23
CA THR A 195 -13.72 23.86 -6.69
C THR A 195 -13.86 23.55 -8.17
N ALA A 196 -14.87 22.77 -8.54
CA ALA A 196 -15.15 22.47 -9.93
C ALA A 196 -15.67 23.74 -10.62
N ILE A 197 -14.98 24.16 -11.69
CA ILE A 197 -15.41 25.24 -12.58
C ILE A 197 -16.35 24.67 -13.64
N LYS A 198 -16.02 23.49 -14.17
CA LYS A 198 -16.83 22.79 -15.15
C LYS A 198 -16.65 21.28 -15.05
N SER A 199 -17.76 20.57 -14.92
CA SER A 199 -17.80 19.11 -15.10
C SER A 199 -17.70 18.79 -16.59
N LEU A 200 -16.82 17.86 -16.96
CA LEU A 200 -16.60 17.39 -18.32
C LEU A 200 -17.14 15.97 -18.52
N LYS A 201 -17.07 15.15 -17.48
CA LYS A 201 -17.64 13.80 -17.39
C LYS A 201 -17.88 13.51 -15.91
N GLY A 202 -19.00 12.91 -15.56
CA GLY A 202 -19.30 12.49 -14.19
C GLY A 202 -19.18 13.60 -13.14
N SER A 203 -20.30 14.16 -12.69
CA SER A 203 -20.27 15.19 -11.65
C SER A 203 -19.87 14.64 -10.27
N LEU A 204 -19.16 15.47 -9.51
CA LEU A 204 -18.82 15.23 -8.09
C LEU A 204 -19.59 16.21 -7.20
N LYS A 205 -20.02 15.72 -6.04
CA LYS A 205 -20.63 16.53 -4.97
C LYS A 205 -19.56 17.38 -4.28
N ARG A 206 -19.99 18.45 -3.59
CA ARG A 206 -19.09 19.38 -2.88
C ARG A 206 -18.19 18.66 -1.88
N ASP A 207 -18.74 17.72 -1.11
CA ASP A 207 -18.02 16.94 -0.10
C ASP A 207 -16.94 16.04 -0.73
N GLN A 208 -17.18 15.53 -1.95
CA GLN A 208 -16.24 14.73 -2.73
C GLN A 208 -15.08 15.59 -3.26
N LEU A 209 -15.37 16.81 -3.73
CA LEU A 209 -14.38 17.78 -4.20
C LEU A 209 -13.40 18.25 -3.11
N GLN A 210 -13.80 18.17 -1.83
CA GLN A 210 -12.95 18.52 -0.69
C GLN A 210 -12.03 17.37 -0.23
N ARG A 211 -12.07 16.20 -0.89
CA ARG A 211 -11.35 14.98 -0.47
C ARG A 211 -10.76 14.17 -1.63
N LEU A 212 -10.40 14.84 -2.72
CA LEU A 212 -9.72 14.19 -3.86
C LEU A 212 -8.36 13.64 -3.40
N ARG A 213 -7.99 12.43 -3.82
CA ARG A 213 -6.78 11.74 -3.34
C ARG A 213 -5.82 11.46 -4.47
N ILE A 214 -4.54 11.77 -4.25
CA ILE A 214 -3.41 11.33 -5.07
C ILE A 214 -2.52 10.44 -4.18
N PRO A 215 -2.20 9.19 -4.56
CA PRO A 215 -1.29 8.32 -3.82
C PRO A 215 0.11 8.94 -3.60
N ASN A 216 0.70 8.76 -2.40
CA ASN A 216 1.97 9.42 -2.01
C ASN A 216 3.16 9.16 -2.94
N MET A 217 3.29 7.95 -3.51
CA MET A 217 4.38 7.66 -4.48
C MET A 217 4.32 8.57 -5.71
N GLU A 218 3.14 9.04 -6.08
CA GLU A 218 2.87 9.83 -7.27
C GLU A 218 2.82 11.33 -6.97
N SER A 219 2.58 11.69 -5.70
CA SER A 219 2.59 13.07 -5.20
C SER A 219 3.91 13.81 -5.39
N ARG A 220 5.04 13.09 -5.51
CA ARG A 220 6.37 13.70 -5.74
C ARG A 220 6.40 14.56 -7.01
N ASN A 221 5.64 14.17 -8.04
CA ASN A 221 5.56 14.92 -9.30
C ASN A 221 4.49 16.02 -9.28
N CYS A 222 3.65 16.11 -8.25
CA CYS A 222 2.56 17.09 -8.14
C CYS A 222 2.95 18.37 -7.37
N GLY A 223 4.25 18.64 -7.24
CA GLY A 223 4.79 19.79 -6.49
C GLY A 223 4.24 21.15 -6.95
N TYR A 224 4.02 21.30 -8.26
CA TYR A 224 3.53 22.52 -8.92
C TYR A 224 2.06 22.86 -8.68
N VAL A 225 1.28 21.94 -8.09
CA VAL A 225 -0.14 22.19 -7.81
C VAL A 225 -0.26 23.36 -6.84
N ASN A 226 -0.84 24.47 -7.31
CA ASN A 226 -0.90 25.76 -6.63
C ASN A 226 -2.34 26.31 -6.64
N LYS A 227 -2.73 26.97 -5.54
CA LYS A 227 -4.04 27.57 -5.26
C LYS A 227 -4.58 28.54 -6.32
N ARG A 228 -3.70 29.14 -7.14
CA ARG A 228 -4.09 30.16 -8.15
C ARG A 228 -4.31 29.61 -9.56
N LYS A 229 -3.90 28.36 -9.81
CA LYS A 229 -3.95 27.76 -11.15
C LYS A 229 -5.21 26.90 -11.32
N GLN A 230 -5.65 26.79 -12.56
CA GLN A 230 -6.74 25.90 -12.94
C GLN A 230 -6.13 24.61 -13.49
N PHE A 231 -6.83 23.49 -13.33
CA PHE A 231 -6.34 22.18 -13.69
C PHE A 231 -7.44 21.38 -14.40
N LEU A 232 -7.04 20.53 -15.35
CA LEU A 232 -7.84 19.39 -15.76
C LEU A 232 -7.54 18.26 -14.76
N ILE A 233 -8.59 17.73 -14.15
CA ILE A 233 -8.52 16.62 -13.19
C ILE A 233 -9.37 15.48 -13.73
N LEU A 234 -8.76 14.33 -13.95
CA LEU A 234 -9.42 13.07 -14.27
C LEU A 234 -9.25 12.10 -13.10
N GLY A 235 -10.21 11.20 -12.92
CA GLY A 235 -10.13 10.24 -11.82
C GLY A 235 -11.24 9.20 -11.79
N THR A 236 -11.12 8.28 -10.84
CA THR A 236 -12.03 7.16 -10.64
C THR A 236 -12.74 7.23 -9.28
N LYS A 237 -13.97 6.74 -9.25
CA LYS A 237 -14.82 6.63 -8.06
C LYS A 237 -14.68 5.22 -7.50
N ARG A 238 -14.10 5.09 -6.31
CA ARG A 238 -13.98 3.82 -5.58
C ARG A 238 -14.77 3.91 -4.28
N GLY A 239 -16.05 3.55 -4.34
CA GLY A 239 -17.00 3.77 -3.25
C GLY A 239 -17.06 5.24 -2.85
N ARG A 240 -16.62 5.57 -1.62
CA ARG A 240 -16.56 6.96 -1.12
C ARG A 240 -15.26 7.70 -1.45
N ARG A 241 -14.28 7.02 -2.06
CA ARG A 241 -12.96 7.60 -2.39
C ARG A 241 -12.96 8.11 -3.83
N MET A 242 -12.45 9.33 -4.00
CA MET A 242 -12.23 9.95 -5.31
C MET A 242 -10.72 9.95 -5.56
N ILE A 243 -10.25 9.06 -6.44
CA ILE A 243 -8.83 8.92 -6.75
C ILE A 243 -8.55 9.68 -8.03
N VAL A 244 -7.64 10.64 -7.97
CA VAL A 244 -7.18 11.39 -9.14
C VAL A 244 -6.19 10.50 -9.89
N THR A 245 -6.40 10.28 -11.18
CA THR A 245 -5.55 9.44 -12.04
C THR A 245 -4.77 10.27 -13.07
N TYR A 246 -5.15 11.51 -13.30
CA TYR A 246 -4.43 12.43 -14.16
C TYR A 246 -4.70 13.88 -13.75
N LEU A 247 -3.64 14.68 -13.66
CA LEU A 247 -3.72 16.09 -13.28
C LEU A 247 -2.78 16.90 -14.16
N MET A 248 -3.30 17.91 -14.84
CA MET A 248 -2.48 18.81 -15.65
C MET A 248 -2.92 20.26 -15.49
N LYS A 249 -1.97 21.19 -15.63
CA LYS A 249 -2.27 22.63 -15.62
C LYS A 249 -3.16 22.99 -16.81
N TRP A 250 -4.22 23.74 -16.55
CA TRP A 250 -5.10 24.28 -17.58
C TRP A 250 -4.42 25.49 -18.25
N LYS A 251 -3.59 25.24 -19.27
CA LYS A 251 -3.12 26.24 -20.25
C LYS A 251 -4.05 26.27 -21.46
N ASP A 252 -3.99 27.32 -22.27
CA ASP A 252 -5.00 27.79 -23.25
C ASP A 252 -5.72 26.69 -24.08
N PHE A 253 -6.66 26.02 -23.42
CA PHE A 253 -7.31 24.76 -23.80
C PHE A 253 -8.46 24.96 -24.78
N ARG A 254 -8.52 26.12 -25.45
CA ARG A 254 -9.62 26.50 -26.35
C ARG A 254 -9.78 25.51 -27.52
N ASN A 255 -8.68 24.96 -28.02
CA ASN A 255 -8.70 23.98 -29.11
C ASN A 255 -8.90 22.52 -28.65
N MET A 256 -8.42 22.15 -27.46
CA MET A 256 -8.45 20.76 -26.97
C MET A 256 -9.84 20.35 -26.45
N ARG A 257 -10.61 21.30 -25.90
CA ARG A 257 -12.03 21.10 -25.51
C ARG A 257 -12.93 20.69 -26.69
N ARG A 258 -12.57 21.04 -27.93
CA ARG A 258 -13.31 20.64 -29.14
C ARG A 258 -13.06 19.17 -29.53
N LYS A 259 -11.94 18.61 -29.06
CA LYS A 259 -11.42 17.31 -29.49
C LYS A 259 -11.70 16.18 -28.51
N ILE A 260 -11.68 16.43 -27.20
CA ILE A 260 -12.10 15.42 -26.20
C ILE A 260 -13.63 15.30 -26.20
N LYS A 261 -14.14 14.22 -26.77
CA LYS A 261 -15.58 13.98 -26.88
C LYS A 261 -15.97 12.77 -26.06
N GLU A 262 -16.85 12.96 -25.08
CA GLU A 262 -17.46 11.85 -24.32
C GLU A 262 -18.15 10.85 -25.26
N LYS A 263 -18.76 11.33 -26.36
CA LYS A 263 -19.34 10.50 -27.41
C LYS A 263 -18.32 9.63 -28.17
N ALA A 264 -17.04 10.00 -28.18
CA ALA A 264 -15.99 9.23 -28.85
C ALA A 264 -15.49 8.04 -28.00
N CYS A 265 -15.85 7.97 -26.73
CA CYS A 265 -15.46 6.87 -25.84
C CYS A 265 -16.13 5.52 -26.15
N ARG A 266 -17.15 5.50 -27.02
CA ARG A 266 -17.86 4.25 -27.40
C ARG A 266 -17.22 3.51 -28.59
N LYS A 267 -16.12 4.03 -29.15
CA LYS A 267 -15.47 3.50 -30.36
C LYS A 267 -14.01 3.04 -30.14
N MET A 268 -13.58 2.90 -28.90
CA MET A 268 -12.22 2.49 -28.53
C MET A 268 -12.24 1.25 -27.67
#